data_AF-A0A536XPB6-F1
#
_entry.id   AF-A0A536XPB6-F1
#
_cell.length_a   1.000
_cell.length_b   1.000
_cell.length_c   1.000
_cell.angle_alpha   90.00
_cell.angle_beta   90.00
_cell.angle_gamma   90.00
#
_symmetry.space_group_name_H-M   'P 1'
#
loop_
_entity.id
_entity.type
_entity.pdbx_description
1 polymer ?
#
loop_
_entity_poly.entity_id
_entity_poly.type
_entity_poly.pdbx_seq_one_letter_code
_entity_poly.pdbx_strand_id
1 'polypeptide(L)'
;WGKGFAENLLKYSILPIIVGVIVSVAPDTRLYRTFFLDEINQDYVRTARAKGMSEARVMWVHVLRNASIPIITNVMIQLPGLLAGAFLIERFFSIPGIGREVILAVERSD
;
A
#
# COMPACT_ATOMS: atom_id res chain seq x y z
N TRP A 1 -19.61 -15.43 10.11
CA TRP A 1 -19.15 -14.48 11.14
C TRP A 1 -19.59 -15.00 12.50
N GLY A 2 -18.64 -15.30 13.38
CA GLY A 2 -18.85 -15.72 14.77
C GLY A 2 -19.15 -14.54 15.70
N LYS A 3 -19.31 -14.82 17.01
CA LYS A 3 -19.73 -13.84 18.02
C LYS A 3 -18.64 -12.84 18.45
N GLY A 4 -17.36 -13.16 18.20
CA GLY A 4 -16.22 -12.31 18.54
C GLY A 4 -15.65 -11.53 17.35
N PHE A 5 -15.51 -10.20 17.50
CA PHE A 5 -14.87 -9.34 16.49
C PHE A 5 -13.44 -9.81 16.16
N ALA A 6 -12.63 -10.09 17.18
CA ALA A 6 -11.24 -10.54 17.01
C ALA A 6 -11.13 -11.91 16.33
N GLU A 7 -12.04 -12.85 16.67
CA GLU A 7 -12.07 -14.17 16.04
C GLU A 7 -12.40 -14.07 14.54
N ASN A 8 -13.32 -13.17 14.19
CA ASN A 8 -13.68 -12.96 12.80
C ASN A 8 -12.54 -12.33 11.98
N LEU A 9 -11.86 -11.32 12.55
CA LEU A 9 -10.76 -10.62 11.89
C LEU A 9 -9.59 -11.58 11.62
N LEU A 10 -9.21 -12.38 12.62
CA LEU A 10 -8.06 -13.27 12.50
C LEU A 10 -8.35 -14.50 11.63
N LYS A 11 -9.59 -15.01 11.62
CA LYS A 11 -9.94 -16.25 10.92
C LYS A 11 -10.47 -16.04 9.51
N TYR A 12 -11.23 -14.98 9.26
CA TYR A 12 -11.89 -14.76 7.96
C TYR A 12 -11.24 -13.63 7.13
N SER A 13 -10.57 -12.65 7.75
CA SER A 13 -9.94 -11.56 7.00
C SER A 13 -8.50 -11.86 6.56
N ILE A 14 -7.84 -12.88 7.13
CA ILE A 14 -6.44 -13.17 6.82
C ILE A 14 -6.21 -13.60 5.36
N LEU A 15 -7.13 -14.40 4.81
CA LEU A 15 -7.06 -14.89 3.43
C LEU A 15 -7.16 -13.74 2.41
N PRO A 16 -8.17 -12.86 2.45
CA PRO A 16 -8.23 -11.71 1.55
C PRO A 16 -7.08 -10.72 1.72
N ILE A 17 -6.56 -10.53 2.95
CA ILE A 17 -5.38 -9.69 3.18
C ILE A 17 -4.16 -10.28 2.48
N ILE A 18 -3.89 -11.57 2.63
CA ILE A 18 -2.75 -12.23 1.99
C ILE A 18 -2.86 -12.15 0.47
N VAL A 19 -4.04 -12.41 -0.10
CA VAL A 19 -4.27 -12.31 -1.55
C VAL A 19 -4.02 -10.89 -2.03
N GLY A 20 -4.55 -9.88 -1.33
CA GLY A 20 -4.34 -8.47 -1.67
C GLY A 20 -2.85 -8.10 -1.64
N VAL A 21 -2.13 -8.49 -0.58
CA VAL A 21 -0.69 -8.21 -0.43
C VAL A 21 0.13 -8.88 -1.52
N ILE A 22 -0.12 -10.15 -1.84
CA ILE A 22 0.65 -10.87 -2.86
C ILE A 22 0.50 -10.20 -4.24
N VAL A 23 -0.70 -9.73 -4.57
CA VAL A 23 -0.98 -9.08 -5.85
C VAL A 23 -0.29 -7.72 -5.96
N SER A 24 -0.25 -6.92 -4.89
CA SER A 24 0.33 -5.58 -4.92
C SER A 24 1.86 -5.55 -4.66
N VAL A 25 2.41 -6.50 -3.89
CA VAL A 25 3.80 -6.40 -3.44
C VAL A 25 4.82 -6.42 -4.57
N ALA A 26 4.59 -7.22 -5.62
CA ALA A 26 5.50 -7.36 -6.75
C ALA A 26 5.63 -6.07 -7.58
N PRO A 27 4.53 -5.46 -8.08
CA PRO A 27 4.62 -4.19 -8.82
C PRO A 27 5.11 -3.04 -7.93
N ASP A 28 4.66 -2.94 -6.69
CA ASP A 28 5.08 -1.85 -5.79
C ASP A 28 6.57 -1.93 -5.45
N THR A 29 7.10 -3.13 -5.17
CA THR A 29 8.54 -3.31 -4.90
C THR A 29 9.38 -2.91 -6.11
N ARG A 30 8.96 -3.28 -7.32
CA ARG A 30 9.65 -2.89 -8.55
C ARG A 30 9.63 -1.38 -8.75
N LEU A 31 8.49 -0.74 -8.50
CA LEU A 31 8.33 0.70 -8.63
C LEU A 31 9.20 1.45 -7.61
N TYR A 32 9.16 1.04 -6.34
CA TYR A 32 9.99 1.65 -5.30
C TYR A 32 11.47 1.49 -5.62
N ARG A 33 11.90 0.32 -6.10
CA ARG A 33 13.29 0.13 -6.55
C ARG A 33 13.69 1.15 -7.62
N THR A 34 12.80 1.50 -8.56
CA THR A 34 13.06 2.55 -9.55
C THR A 34 13.29 3.90 -8.88
N PHE A 35 12.39 4.33 -7.97
CA PHE A 35 12.55 5.60 -7.26
C PHE A 35 13.86 5.70 -6.48
N PHE A 36 14.28 4.61 -5.83
CA PHE A 36 15.58 4.58 -5.16
C PHE A 36 16.75 4.70 -6.14
N LEU A 37 16.69 4.02 -7.28
CA LEU A 37 17.75 4.08 -8.30
C LEU A 37 17.87 5.47 -8.92
N ASP A 38 16.74 6.14 -9.17
CA ASP A 38 16.73 7.51 -9.68
C ASP A 38 17.44 8.45 -8.71
N GLU A 39 17.18 8.28 -7.40
CA GLU A 39 17.69 9.14 -6.35
C GLU A 39 19.18 8.86 -6.01
N ILE A 40 19.63 7.60 -6.07
CA ILE A 40 21.05 7.22 -5.87
C ILE A 40 21.99 7.87 -6.89
N ASN A 41 21.50 8.11 -8.12
CA ASN A 41 22.31 8.64 -9.20
C ASN A 41 22.43 10.18 -9.19
N GLN A 42 21.79 10.85 -8.24
CA GLN A 42 21.77 12.30 -8.15
C GLN A 42 23.05 12.91 -7.56
N ASP A 43 23.36 14.14 -7.93
CA ASP A 43 24.60 14.81 -7.57
C ASP A 43 24.71 15.14 -6.08
N TYR A 44 23.60 15.34 -5.37
CA TYR A 44 23.63 15.55 -3.92
C TYR A 44 24.08 14.27 -3.18
N VAL A 45 23.80 13.06 -3.70
CA VAL A 45 24.30 11.78 -3.17
C VAL A 45 25.80 11.65 -3.40
N ARG A 46 26.26 11.99 -4.61
CA ARG A 46 27.70 11.99 -4.94
C ARG A 46 28.47 12.96 -4.05
N THR A 47 27.90 14.13 -3.81
CA THR A 47 28.45 15.13 -2.89
C THR A 47 28.47 14.62 -1.45
N ALA A 48 27.41 13.94 -1.01
CA ALA A 48 27.34 13.36 0.32
C ALA A 48 28.41 12.28 0.54
N ARG A 49 28.64 11.43 -0.47
CA ARG A 49 29.73 10.43 -0.48
C ARG A 49 31.11 11.09 -0.48
N ALA A 50 31.32 12.11 -1.30
CA ALA A 50 32.59 12.86 -1.35
C ALA A 50 32.94 13.55 -0.02
N LYS A 51 31.92 13.93 0.77
CA LYS A 51 32.08 14.45 2.13
C LYS A 51 32.43 13.38 3.18
N GLY A 52 32.55 12.11 2.79
CA GLY A 52 32.93 11.01 3.68
C GLY A 52 31.79 10.45 4.54
N MET A 53 30.52 10.70 4.18
CA MET A 53 29.41 10.10 4.92
C MET A 53 29.31 8.60 4.66
N SER A 54 29.03 7.81 5.71
CA SER A 54 28.76 6.37 5.59
C SER A 54 27.58 6.09 4.66
N GLU A 55 27.66 5.02 3.86
CA GLU A 55 26.58 4.61 2.94
C GLU A 55 25.23 4.43 3.64
N ALA A 56 25.22 3.90 4.88
CA ALA A 56 23.99 3.77 5.65
C ALA A 56 23.32 5.12 5.92
N ARG A 57 24.10 6.15 6.29
CA ARG A 57 23.57 7.50 6.49
C ARG A 57 23.08 8.10 5.17
N VAL A 58 23.83 7.92 4.09
CA VAL A 58 23.43 8.41 2.75
C VAL A 58 22.10 7.78 2.32
N MET A 59 21.95 6.48 2.50
CA MET A 59 20.73 5.76 2.13
C MET A 59 19.52 6.19 2.97
N TRP A 60 19.64 6.24 4.30
CA TRP A 60 18.52 6.53 5.19
C TRP A 60 18.13 8.02 5.25
N VAL A 61 19.10 8.93 5.22
CA VAL A 61 18.85 10.37 5.43
C VAL A 61 18.66 11.12 4.12
N HIS A 62 19.41 10.76 3.07
CA HIS A 62 19.40 11.50 1.82
C HIS A 62 18.55 10.80 0.76
N VAL A 63 18.82 9.53 0.46
CA VAL A 63 18.11 8.79 -0.61
C VAL A 63 16.66 8.49 -0.21
N LEU A 64 16.43 7.83 0.93
CA LEU A 64 15.09 7.45 1.38
C LEU A 64 14.18 8.66 1.58
N ARG A 65 14.71 9.73 2.19
CA ARG A 65 13.93 10.95 2.44
C ARG A 65 13.40 11.56 1.14
N ASN A 66 14.21 11.61 0.10
CA ASN A 66 13.78 12.17 -1.18
C ASN A 66 12.94 11.18 -2.00
N ALA A 67 13.31 9.90 -2.02
CA ALA A 67 12.53 8.85 -2.66
C ALA A 67 11.14 8.67 -2.02
N SER A 68 10.96 9.10 -0.76
CA SER A 68 9.65 9.08 -0.09
C SER A 68 8.60 9.98 -0.75
N ILE A 69 9.02 11.04 -1.45
CA ILE A 69 8.10 11.99 -2.11
C ILE A 69 7.25 11.28 -3.18
N PRO A 70 7.86 10.59 -4.19
CA PRO A 70 7.08 9.83 -5.17
C PRO A 70 6.40 8.60 -4.55
N ILE A 71 6.97 7.97 -3.51
CA ILE A 71 6.33 6.84 -2.82
C ILE A 71 5.00 7.28 -2.18
N ILE A 72 5.01 8.37 -1.41
CA ILE A 72 3.80 8.90 -0.76
C ILE A 72 2.76 9.29 -1.82
N THR A 73 3.21 9.94 -2.89
CA THR A 73 2.33 10.34 -3.99
C THR A 73 1.65 9.12 -4.63
N ASN A 74 2.41 8.07 -4.91
CA ASN A 74 1.89 6.82 -5.46
C ASN A 74 0.87 6.16 -4.50
N VAL A 75 1.17 6.11 -3.20
CA VAL A 75 0.24 5.58 -2.19
C VAL A 75 -1.06 6.38 -2.17
N MET A 76 -1.00 7.71 -2.24
CA MET A 76 -2.20 8.56 -2.28
C MET A 76 -3.05 8.30 -3.52
N ILE A 77 -2.43 8.09 -4.68
CA ILE A 77 -3.13 7.74 -5.93
C ILE A 77 -3.84 6.38 -5.82
N GLN A 78 -3.28 5.44 -5.05
CA GLN A 78 -3.88 4.12 -4.88
C GLN A 78 -5.10 4.10 -3.93
N LEU A 79 -5.26 5.10 -3.05
CA LEU A 79 -6.33 5.11 -2.04
C LEU A 79 -7.75 4.93 -2.61
N PRO A 80 -8.19 5.64 -3.67
CA PRO A 80 -9.51 5.42 -4.25
C PRO A 80 -9.67 4.01 -4.84
N GLY A 81 -8.61 3.48 -5.46
CA GLY A 81 -8.58 2.12 -5.99
C GLY A 81 -8.73 1.06 -4.89
N LEU A 82 -8.16 1.29 -3.71
CA LEU A 82 -8.32 0.42 -2.55
C LEU A 82 -9.78 0.36 -2.07
N LEU A 83 -10.52 1.47 -2.11
CA LEU A 83 -11.95 1.46 -1.76
C LEU A 83 -12.76 0.60 -2.75
N ALA A 84 -12.50 0.75 -4.06
CA ALA A 84 -13.14 -0.07 -5.07
C ALA A 84 -12.76 -1.56 -4.95
N GLY A 85 -11.48 -1.85 -4.69
CA GLY A 85 -10.99 -3.21 -4.45
C GLY A 85 -11.58 -3.84 -3.19
N ALA A 86 -11.79 -3.06 -2.13
CA ALA A 86 -12.43 -3.52 -0.89
C ALA A 86 -13.86 -4.01 -1.14
N PHE A 87 -14.64 -3.33 -1.99
CA PHE A 87 -15.98 -3.79 -2.37
C PHE A 87 -15.96 -5.15 -3.09
N LEU A 88 -14.99 -5.35 -3.99
CA LEU A 88 -14.81 -6.65 -4.66
C LEU A 88 -14.48 -7.75 -3.65
N ILE A 89 -13.54 -7.48 -2.74
CA ILE A 89 -13.15 -8.42 -1.68
C ILE A 89 -14.34 -8.74 -0.76
N GLU A 90 -15.13 -7.74 -0.37
CA GLU A 90 -16.32 -7.92 0.45
C GLU A 90 -17.32 -8.87 -0.21
N ARG A 91 -17.58 -8.68 -1.51
CA ARG A 91 -18.49 -9.54 -2.28
C ARG A 91 -17.95 -10.95 -2.45
N PHE A 92 -16.70 -11.11 -2.88
CA PHE A 92 -16.10 -12.43 -3.13
C PHE A 92 -15.98 -13.29 -1.87
N PHE A 93 -15.57 -12.69 -0.75
CA PHE A 93 -15.39 -13.40 0.52
C PHE A 93 -16.64 -13.38 1.41
N SER A 94 -17.76 -12.85 0.91
CA SER A 94 -19.03 -12.74 1.67
C SER A 94 -18.85 -12.06 3.04
N ILE A 95 -18.03 -11.00 3.07
CA ILE A 95 -17.76 -10.20 4.25
C ILE A 95 -18.85 -9.11 4.34
N PRO A 96 -19.59 -9.00 5.46
CA PRO A 96 -20.52 -7.92 5.69
C PRO A 96 -19.73 -6.64 5.97
N GLY A 97 -19.59 -5.82 4.94
CA GLY A 97 -18.96 -4.50 5.02
C GLY A 97 -19.88 -3.39 4.49
N ILE A 98 -19.35 -2.18 4.41
CA ILE A 98 -20.10 -0.99 4.02
C ILE A 98 -20.57 -1.11 2.56
N GLY A 99 -19.81 -1.77 1.69
CA GLY A 99 -20.19 -1.96 0.29
C GLY A 99 -21.49 -2.74 0.14
N ARG A 100 -21.73 -3.76 0.98
CA ARG A 100 -23.01 -4.49 1.01
C ARG A 100 -24.17 -3.57 1.38
N GLU A 101 -24.00 -2.74 2.41
CA GLU A 101 -25.06 -1.84 2.89
C GLU A 101 -25.37 -0.72 1.90
N VAL A 102 -24.37 -0.18 1.20
CA VAL A 102 -24.58 0.79 0.12
C VAL A 102 -25.42 0.19 -1.01
N ILE A 103 -25.14 -1.06 -1.42
CA ILE A 103 -25.92 -1.72 -2.48
C ILE A 103 -27.36 -1.99 -2.02
N LEU A 104 -27.55 -2.46 -0.78
CA LEU A 104 -28.88 -2.67 -0.22
C LEU A 104 -29.66 -1.35 -0.09
N ALA A 105 -28.98 -0.24 0.19
CA ALA A 105 -29.62 1.08 0.24
C ALA A 105 -30.08 1.53 -1.16
N VAL A 106 -29.30 1.27 -2.20
CA VAL A 106 -29.69 1.56 -3.59
C VAL A 106 -30.87 0.68 -4.01
N GLU A 107 -30.83 -0.63 -3.73
CA GLU A 107 -31.91 -1.57 -4.05
C GLU A 107 -33.23 -1.28 -3.31
N ARG A 108 -33.18 -0.64 -2.14
CA ARG A 108 -34.36 -0.24 -1.35
C ARG A 108 -34.84 1.19 -1.61
N SER A 109 -34.06 1.99 -2.35
CA SER A 109 -34.41 3.37 -2.70
C SER A 109 -35.16 3.47 -4.04
N ASP A 110 -35.42 2.33 -4.68
CA ASP A 110 -36.47 2.08 -5.67
C ASP A 110 -37.71 1.48 -4.97
#